data_AF-A0AAJ0A6P2-F1
#
_entry.id   AF-A0AAJ0A6P2-F1
#
_cell.length_a   1.000
_cell.length_b   1.000
_cell.length_c   1.000
_cell.angle_alpha   90.00
_cell.angle_beta   90.00
_cell.angle_gamma   90.00
#
_symmetry.space_group_name_H-M   'P 1'
#
loop_
_entity.id
_entity.type
_entity.pdbx_description
1 polymer ?
#
loop_
_entity_poly.entity_id
_entity_poly.type
_entity_poly.pdbx_seq_one_letter_code
_entity_poly.pdbx_strand_id
1 'polypeptide(L)'
;MDIFFPGFTGVTVTLQQLLNGNLDGYAGLLCICGILMVCGKFLCRTVGEFVDTYLTSKADVHDPDEAYDMLDAWVSGQTFSKDASSSLVSVESRRGRSMAQLHPDITAKKNLRFTPWGEPLYFWYQGHRLTLRCTQDRTSLFPRNTMTVSCVGRSSQVLRDLMEECRVEYLKHSENKTSIFENYNNGWKRTTTRDLRPIDTVIMNEQLKQTLLMDVRSFLDPKARSWYASRGLPYRRGYLLFGRPGTGKSSLSMSVAGCFGLDIYVLSLAAMSDGQLGALFRELPQRCVVLLEDVDAVGTTQSRVSDADDFDSRSEDSRRSSKPHGTVSLSGLLNVLDGVASQEGRVLIMTTNHIEHLDEALIRSGRVDKKIEFQLADADVVRKIFNTVFQQSEEELSDLDNREDSNEEVRRLADQFAALVPELEFSPADIFSFLLANRDSPSGALAEVEGWVSRTREERALRRGDSWVQSD
;
A
#
# COMPACT_ATOMS: atom_id res chain seq x y z
N MET A 1 -25.26 -57.16 41.20
CA MET A 1 -24.13 -56.51 40.51
C MET A 1 -23.48 -57.42 39.47
N ASP A 2 -23.38 -58.74 39.69
CA ASP A 2 -22.83 -59.67 38.68
C ASP A 2 -23.69 -59.91 37.43
N ILE A 3 -24.97 -59.56 37.46
CA ILE A 3 -25.84 -59.65 36.26
C ILE A 3 -25.56 -58.49 35.28
N PHE A 4 -25.03 -57.36 35.77
CA PHE A 4 -24.80 -56.15 34.95
C PHE A 4 -23.32 -55.93 34.57
N PHE A 5 -22.36 -56.48 35.33
CA PHE A 5 -20.93 -56.37 35.04
C PHE A 5 -20.21 -57.70 35.36
N PRO A 6 -19.99 -58.58 34.37
CA PRO A 6 -19.26 -59.82 34.59
C PRO A 6 -17.81 -59.51 35.01
N GLY A 7 -17.39 -60.03 36.17
CA GLY A 7 -16.05 -59.80 36.74
C GLY A 7 -15.97 -58.75 37.86
N PHE A 8 -17.08 -58.07 38.17
CA PHE A 8 -17.11 -57.05 39.23
C PHE A 8 -16.99 -57.67 40.63
N THR A 9 -17.48 -58.89 40.84
CA THR A 9 -17.27 -59.63 42.11
C THR A 9 -15.80 -59.92 42.42
N GLY A 10 -15.00 -60.23 41.41
CA GLY A 10 -13.55 -60.47 41.58
C GLY A 10 -12.82 -59.22 42.07
N VAL A 11 -13.20 -58.05 41.54
CA VAL A 11 -12.67 -56.74 41.95
C VAL A 11 -13.13 -56.36 43.35
N THR A 12 -14.39 -56.61 43.71
CA THR A 12 -14.88 -56.31 45.07
C THR A 12 -14.28 -57.22 46.14
N VAL A 13 -14.04 -58.50 45.84
CA VAL A 13 -13.42 -59.45 46.79
C VAL A 13 -11.95 -59.10 47.02
N THR A 14 -11.21 -58.71 45.98
CA THR A 14 -9.82 -58.23 46.14
C THR A 14 -9.74 -56.88 46.84
N LEU A 15 -10.66 -55.95 46.57
CA LEU A 15 -10.76 -54.69 47.33
C LEU A 15 -11.09 -54.92 48.81
N GLN A 16 -11.98 -55.86 49.11
CA GLN A 16 -12.38 -56.18 50.49
C GLN A 16 -11.28 -56.94 51.26
N GLN A 17 -10.45 -57.73 50.57
CA GLN A 17 -9.23 -58.31 51.15
C GLN A 17 -8.11 -57.29 51.36
N LEU A 18 -8.00 -56.26 50.51
CA LEU A 18 -7.03 -55.16 50.68
C LEU A 18 -7.40 -54.20 51.83
N LEU A 19 -8.70 -54.01 52.09
CA LEU A 19 -9.24 -53.09 53.10
C LEU A 19 -9.22 -53.65 54.53
N ASN A 20 -9.17 -54.98 54.69
CA ASN A 20 -9.11 -55.65 55.99
C ASN A 20 -7.65 -55.82 56.49
N GLY A 21 -7.09 -54.73 57.03
CA GLY A 21 -6.19 -54.85 58.18
C GLY A 21 -4.68 -54.80 57.99
N ASN A 22 -4.13 -54.26 56.89
CA ASN A 22 -2.70 -53.92 56.83
C ASN A 22 -2.47 -52.54 56.18
N LEU A 23 -1.61 -51.73 56.80
CA LEU A 23 -1.19 -50.40 56.30
C LEU A 23 -0.66 -50.49 54.85
N ASP A 24 -0.04 -51.63 54.51
CA ASP A 24 0.49 -51.96 53.19
C ASP A 24 -0.60 -52.12 52.11
N GLY A 25 -1.83 -52.51 52.49
CA GLY A 25 -2.96 -52.62 51.57
C GLY A 25 -3.47 -51.25 51.11
N TYR A 26 -3.54 -50.28 52.04
CA TYR A 26 -3.87 -48.89 51.70
C TYR A 26 -2.79 -48.24 50.83
N ALA A 27 -1.52 -48.53 51.10
CA ALA A 27 -0.42 -48.09 50.25
C ALA A 27 -0.53 -48.68 48.83
N GLY A 28 -0.85 -49.97 48.71
CA GLY A 28 -1.10 -50.62 47.41
C GLY A 28 -2.25 -50.00 46.62
N LEU A 29 -3.37 -49.67 47.28
CA LEU A 29 -4.51 -49.02 46.65
C LEU A 29 -4.16 -47.60 46.16
N LEU A 30 -3.42 -46.82 46.95
CA LEU A 30 -2.93 -45.49 46.56
C LEU A 30 -1.96 -45.56 45.39
N CYS A 31 -1.08 -46.58 45.36
CA CYS A 31 -0.19 -46.82 44.22
C CYS A 31 -0.98 -47.16 42.95
N ILE A 32 -2.01 -48.00 43.04
CA ILE A 32 -2.87 -48.33 41.89
C ILE A 32 -3.62 -47.09 41.40
N CYS A 33 -4.22 -46.30 42.29
CA CYS A 33 -4.86 -45.03 41.94
C CYS A 33 -3.88 -44.02 41.32
N GLY A 34 -2.65 -43.95 41.84
CA GLY A 34 -1.57 -43.14 41.29
C GLY A 34 -1.17 -43.59 39.88
N ILE A 35 -0.99 -44.89 39.67
CA ILE A 35 -0.69 -45.47 38.36
C ILE A 35 -1.85 -45.20 37.39
N LEU A 36 -3.10 -45.39 37.80
CA LEU A 36 -4.27 -45.11 36.95
C LEU A 36 -4.37 -43.62 36.57
N MET A 37 -4.08 -42.70 37.50
CA MET A 37 -4.03 -41.27 37.18
C MET A 37 -2.91 -40.92 36.19
N VAL A 38 -1.72 -41.52 36.35
CA VAL A 38 -0.59 -41.32 35.44
C VAL A 38 -0.88 -41.93 34.07
N CYS A 39 -1.37 -43.17 34.02
CA CYS A 39 -1.78 -43.85 32.80
C CYS A 39 -2.93 -43.12 32.10
N GLY A 40 -3.91 -42.61 32.85
CA GLY A 40 -5.01 -41.81 32.31
C GLY A 40 -4.51 -40.50 31.69
N LYS A 41 -3.62 -39.77 32.38
CA LYS A 41 -2.98 -38.57 31.82
C LYS A 41 -2.14 -38.89 30.58
N PHE A 42 -1.38 -39.97 30.61
CA PHE A 42 -0.58 -40.42 29.48
C PHE A 42 -1.47 -40.78 28.29
N LEU A 43 -2.54 -41.56 28.51
CA LEU A 43 -3.48 -41.94 27.46
C LEU A 43 -4.19 -40.73 26.87
N CYS A 44 -4.71 -39.81 27.68
CA CYS A 44 -5.32 -38.57 27.20
C CYS A 44 -4.33 -37.73 26.37
N ARG A 45 -3.07 -37.66 26.79
CA ARG A 45 -2.01 -36.98 26.05
C ARG A 45 -1.73 -37.66 24.72
N THR A 46 -1.53 -38.98 24.70
CA THR A 46 -1.25 -39.75 23.47
C THR A 46 -2.43 -39.70 22.50
N VAL A 47 -3.67 -39.81 22.99
CA VAL A 47 -4.87 -39.67 22.16
C VAL A 47 -5.00 -38.24 21.63
N GLY A 48 -4.73 -37.23 22.45
CA GLY A 48 -4.71 -35.84 22.02
C GLY A 48 -3.67 -35.58 20.93
N GLU A 49 -2.45 -36.06 21.12
CA GLU A 49 -1.36 -35.99 20.13
C GLU A 49 -1.73 -36.74 18.84
N PHE A 50 -2.39 -37.91 18.95
CA PHE A 50 -2.86 -38.67 17.80
C PHE A 50 -3.94 -37.90 17.01
N VAL A 51 -4.93 -37.31 17.70
CA VAL A 51 -5.98 -36.50 17.05
C VAL A 51 -5.37 -35.26 16.40
N ASP A 52 -4.47 -34.57 17.08
CA ASP A 52 -3.79 -33.37 16.57
C ASP A 52 -2.87 -33.66 15.38
N THR A 53 -2.28 -34.87 15.33
CA THR A 53 -1.37 -35.27 14.24
C THR A 53 -2.10 -35.86 13.04
N TYR A 54 -3.13 -36.70 13.25
CA TYR A 54 -3.71 -37.52 12.18
C TYR A 54 -5.16 -37.18 11.82
N LEU A 55 -5.89 -36.50 12.70
CA LEU A 55 -7.31 -36.19 12.52
C LEU A 55 -7.61 -34.69 12.48
N THR A 56 -6.57 -33.86 12.41
CA THR A 56 -6.67 -32.41 12.42
C THR A 56 -6.02 -31.84 11.17
N SER A 57 -6.74 -30.99 10.46
CA SER A 57 -6.17 -30.19 9.37
C SER A 57 -5.57 -28.92 9.96
N LYS A 58 -4.40 -28.48 9.48
CA LYS A 58 -3.68 -27.31 9.98
C LYS A 58 -3.33 -26.34 8.85
N ALA A 59 -3.41 -25.05 9.13
CA ALA A 59 -2.93 -23.97 8.29
C ALA A 59 -1.97 -23.10 9.09
N ASP A 60 -0.71 -23.06 8.66
CA ASP A 60 0.36 -22.27 9.28
C ASP A 60 0.59 -21.00 8.48
N VAL A 61 0.58 -19.86 9.16
CA VAL A 61 0.78 -18.53 8.58
C VAL A 61 1.92 -17.85 9.32
N HIS A 62 2.92 -17.37 8.57
CA HIS A 62 4.18 -16.86 9.13
C HIS A 62 4.32 -15.35 8.94
N ASP A 63 4.81 -14.64 9.96
CA ASP A 63 5.27 -13.24 9.84
C ASP A 63 6.62 -13.20 9.10
N PRO A 64 6.83 -12.36 8.06
CA PRO A 64 6.04 -11.19 7.64
C PRO A 64 5.18 -11.37 6.37
N ASP A 65 4.43 -12.47 6.25
CA ASP A 65 3.47 -12.64 5.16
C ASP A 65 2.23 -11.73 5.36
N GLU A 66 1.65 -11.23 4.27
CA GLU A 66 0.41 -10.47 4.31
C GLU A 66 -0.77 -11.33 4.79
N ALA A 67 -0.73 -12.63 4.53
CA ALA A 67 -1.70 -13.57 5.08
C ALA A 67 -1.72 -13.56 6.62
N TYR A 68 -0.57 -13.27 7.26
CA TYR A 68 -0.48 -13.13 8.72
C TYR A 68 -1.22 -11.87 9.17
N ASP A 69 -0.97 -10.74 8.50
CA ASP A 69 -1.64 -9.45 8.77
C ASP A 69 -3.17 -9.57 8.60
N MET A 70 -3.65 -10.33 7.59
CA MET A 70 -5.08 -10.59 7.36
C MET A 70 -5.71 -11.40 8.50
N LEU A 71 -5.07 -12.51 8.88
CA LEU A 71 -5.56 -13.37 9.95
C LEU A 71 -5.52 -12.67 11.31
N ASP A 72 -4.44 -11.96 11.60
CA ASP A 72 -4.26 -11.16 12.83
C ASP A 72 -5.35 -10.09 12.98
N ALA A 73 -5.65 -9.36 11.90
CA ALA A 73 -6.71 -8.36 11.88
C ALA A 73 -8.08 -8.97 12.17
N TRP A 74 -8.40 -10.10 11.53
CA TRP A 74 -9.68 -10.78 11.74
C TRP A 74 -9.80 -11.30 13.17
N VAL A 75 -8.78 -12.02 13.67
CA VAL A 75 -8.75 -12.59 15.03
C VAL A 75 -8.88 -11.50 16.09
N SER A 76 -8.14 -10.39 15.95
CA SER A 76 -8.18 -9.28 16.91
C SER A 76 -9.56 -8.65 17.05
N GLY A 77 -10.39 -8.72 16.01
CA GLY A 77 -11.77 -8.21 16.01
C GLY A 77 -12.79 -9.17 16.67
N GLN A 78 -12.44 -10.44 16.86
CA GLN A 78 -13.38 -11.45 17.36
C GLN A 78 -13.63 -11.34 18.85
N THR A 79 -14.81 -11.78 19.29
CA THR A 79 -15.19 -11.81 20.71
C THR A 79 -14.31 -12.74 21.53
N PHE A 80 -13.98 -13.92 20.99
CA PHE A 80 -13.13 -14.90 21.69
C PHE A 80 -11.70 -14.40 21.93
N SER A 81 -11.23 -13.42 21.15
CA SER A 81 -9.92 -12.81 21.36
C SER A 81 -9.86 -12.02 22.67
N LYS A 82 -10.98 -11.40 23.06
CA LYS A 82 -11.10 -10.64 24.31
C LYS A 82 -11.03 -11.53 25.55
N ASP A 83 -11.39 -12.81 25.42
CA ASP A 83 -11.37 -13.79 26.50
C ASP A 83 -9.99 -14.48 26.65
N ALA A 84 -9.01 -14.11 25.83
CA ALA A 84 -7.67 -14.70 25.88
C ALA A 84 -6.94 -14.31 27.17
N SER A 85 -6.36 -15.30 27.85
CA SER A 85 -5.58 -15.10 29.09
C SER A 85 -4.30 -14.27 28.89
N SER A 86 -3.78 -14.27 27.67
CA SER A 86 -2.59 -13.51 27.27
C SER A 86 -2.79 -12.97 25.86
N SER A 87 -2.35 -11.73 25.63
CA SER A 87 -2.42 -11.07 24.34
C SER A 87 -1.08 -10.41 24.01
N LEU A 88 -0.64 -10.55 22.78
CA LEU A 88 0.40 -9.75 22.17
C LEU A 88 -0.22 -8.39 21.83
N VAL A 89 0.36 -7.32 22.38
CA VAL A 89 -0.08 -5.95 22.09
C VAL A 89 0.76 -5.42 20.94
N SER A 90 0.11 -5.12 19.82
CA SER A 90 0.74 -4.43 18.71
C SER A 90 0.14 -3.05 18.56
N VAL A 91 0.98 -2.06 18.24
CA VAL A 91 0.48 -0.78 17.78
C VAL A 91 0.13 -0.97 16.32
N GLU A 92 -1.05 -0.53 15.91
CA GLU A 92 -1.37 -0.36 14.50
C GLU A 92 -0.34 0.62 13.93
N SER A 93 0.71 0.05 13.34
CA SER A 93 1.86 0.81 12.86
C SER A 93 1.39 1.79 11.79
N ARG A 94 2.23 2.76 11.43
CA ARG A 94 2.01 3.84 10.43
C ARG A 94 1.46 3.39 9.04
N ARG A 95 1.21 2.09 8.83
CA ARG A 95 0.69 1.38 7.66
C ARG A 95 -0.78 1.68 7.31
N GLY A 96 -1.48 2.55 8.04
CA GLY A 96 -2.91 2.80 7.79
C GLY A 96 -3.46 4.09 8.41
N ARG A 97 -2.71 5.20 8.40
CA ARG A 97 -3.34 6.51 8.68
C ARG A 97 -4.34 6.84 7.58
N SER A 98 -5.61 6.52 7.82
CA SER A 98 -6.68 7.42 7.40
C SER A 98 -6.51 8.70 8.22
N MET A 99 -6.77 9.85 7.60
CA MET A 99 -7.02 11.08 8.32
C MET A 99 -8.30 10.87 9.15
N ALA A 100 -8.16 10.22 10.31
CA ALA A 100 -9.12 10.41 11.37
C ALA A 100 -9.08 11.92 11.65
N GLN A 101 -10.23 12.56 11.45
CA GLN A 101 -10.55 13.90 11.88
C GLN A 101 -9.83 14.20 13.20
N LEU A 102 -9.41 15.45 13.40
CA LEU A 102 -8.88 15.97 14.66
C LEU A 102 -9.94 15.81 15.78
N HIS A 103 -10.15 14.58 16.23
CA HIS A 103 -10.86 14.27 17.45
C HIS A 103 -9.86 14.55 18.58
N PRO A 104 -10.25 15.29 19.63
CA PRO A 104 -9.35 15.72 20.70
C PRO A 104 -8.77 14.57 21.55
N ASP A 105 -9.13 13.32 21.27
CA ASP A 105 -8.66 12.14 21.98
C ASP A 105 -7.28 11.69 21.48
N ILE A 106 -6.27 11.98 22.29
CA ILE A 106 -4.86 11.56 22.13
C ILE A 106 -4.73 10.03 21.94
N THR A 107 -5.71 9.26 22.41
CA THR A 107 -5.79 7.79 22.32
C THR A 107 -6.03 7.27 20.90
N ALA A 108 -6.64 8.05 20.00
CA ALA A 108 -6.90 7.65 18.61
C ALA A 108 -5.64 7.65 17.72
N LYS A 109 -4.53 8.25 18.18
CA LYS A 109 -3.31 8.43 17.37
C LYS A 109 -2.53 7.14 17.14
N LYS A 110 -2.77 6.10 17.94
CA LYS A 110 -2.09 4.79 17.93
C LYS A 110 -3.00 3.70 18.50
N ASN A 111 -3.98 3.27 17.71
CA ASN A 111 -4.84 2.17 18.12
C ASN A 111 -4.01 0.92 18.46
N LEU A 112 -4.31 0.33 19.61
CA LEU A 112 -3.69 -0.89 20.08
C LEU A 112 -4.53 -2.07 19.58
N ARG A 113 -3.87 -3.06 18.99
CA ARG A 113 -4.47 -4.35 18.70
C ARG A 113 -4.00 -5.37 19.74
N PHE A 114 -4.94 -6.21 20.14
CA PHE A 114 -4.72 -7.27 21.11
C PHE A 114 -4.92 -8.59 20.37
N THR A 115 -3.78 -9.17 20.00
CA THR A 115 -3.74 -10.47 19.34
C THR A 115 -3.58 -11.53 20.41
N PRO A 116 -4.38 -12.59 20.44
CA PRO A 116 -4.21 -13.61 21.46
C PRO A 116 -2.85 -14.31 21.38
N TRP A 117 -2.27 -14.60 22.54
CA TRP A 117 -0.92 -15.16 22.65
C TRP A 117 -0.88 -16.30 23.66
N GLY A 118 0.05 -17.25 23.46
CA GLY A 118 0.33 -18.31 24.42
C GLY A 118 -0.52 -19.56 24.22
N GLU A 119 -1.47 -19.79 25.12
CA GLU A 119 -2.26 -21.02 25.15
C GLU A 119 -3.17 -21.17 23.90
N PRO A 120 -3.44 -22.41 23.44
CA PRO A 120 -4.33 -22.63 22.32
C PRO A 120 -5.75 -22.15 22.64
N LEU A 121 -6.31 -21.32 21.76
CA LEU A 121 -7.67 -20.81 21.88
C LEU A 121 -8.63 -21.59 21.01
N TYR A 122 -9.80 -21.89 21.56
CA TYR A 122 -10.83 -22.65 20.87
C TYR A 122 -11.99 -21.74 20.51
N PHE A 123 -12.44 -21.82 19.26
CA PHE A 123 -13.59 -21.07 18.78
C PHE A 123 -14.41 -21.90 17.80
N TRP A 124 -15.64 -21.47 17.54
CA TRP A 124 -16.53 -22.12 16.59
C TRP A 124 -16.59 -21.32 15.29
N TYR A 125 -16.46 -22.00 14.15
CA TYR A 125 -16.59 -21.41 12.82
C TYR A 125 -17.40 -22.35 11.93
N GLN A 126 -18.51 -21.85 11.37
CA GLN A 126 -19.43 -22.65 10.52
C GLN A 126 -19.79 -24.02 11.12
N GLY A 127 -20.05 -24.08 12.42
CA GLY A 127 -20.39 -25.33 13.13
C GLY A 127 -19.22 -26.29 13.40
N HIS A 128 -17.99 -25.90 13.08
CA HIS A 128 -16.77 -26.66 13.36
C HIS A 128 -15.98 -26.02 14.51
N ARG A 129 -15.34 -26.86 15.33
CA ARG A 129 -14.46 -26.41 16.41
C ARG A 129 -13.04 -26.24 15.88
N LEU A 130 -12.56 -25.00 15.89
CA LEU A 130 -11.22 -24.61 15.48
C LEU A 130 -10.36 -24.27 16.70
N THR A 131 -9.05 -24.41 16.52
CA THR A 131 -8.03 -24.07 17.51
C THR A 131 -7.03 -23.10 16.88
N LEU A 132 -6.82 -21.94 17.49
CA LEU A 132 -5.76 -21.00 17.14
C LEU A 132 -4.58 -21.17 18.11
N ARG A 133 -3.37 -21.32 17.58
CA ARG A 133 -2.13 -21.34 18.36
C ARG A 133 -1.15 -20.33 17.79
N CYS A 134 -0.61 -19.46 18.64
CA CYS A 134 0.42 -18.50 18.28
C CYS A 134 1.75 -18.95 18.87
N THR A 135 2.77 -19.14 18.04
CA THR A 135 4.13 -19.53 18.46
C THR A 135 5.15 -18.51 17.98
N GLN A 136 6.27 -18.37 18.70
CA GLN A 136 7.41 -17.55 18.28
C GLN A 136 8.61 -18.47 18.09
N ASP A 137 9.22 -18.41 16.91
CA ASP A 137 10.53 -18.99 16.75
C ASP A 137 11.56 -18.07 17.41
N ARG A 138 12.10 -18.51 18.56
CA ARG A 138 13.11 -17.78 19.34
C ARG A 138 14.54 -18.12 18.91
N THR A 139 14.71 -19.07 17.98
CA THR A 139 16.03 -19.57 17.58
C THR A 139 16.65 -18.74 16.45
N SER A 140 15.83 -18.03 15.68
CA SER A 140 16.27 -17.14 14.61
C SER A 140 16.82 -15.80 15.13
N LEU A 141 17.81 -15.25 14.42
CA LEU A 141 18.36 -13.90 14.69
C LEU A 141 17.28 -12.81 14.68
N PHE A 142 16.20 -13.03 13.92
CA PHE A 142 15.01 -12.22 13.89
C PHE A 142 13.82 -13.11 14.27
N PRO A 143 13.29 -13.01 15.51
CA PRO A 143 12.21 -13.88 15.95
C PRO A 143 10.96 -13.66 15.09
N ARG A 144 10.38 -14.75 14.60
CA ARG A 144 9.18 -14.72 13.74
C ARG A 144 8.00 -15.36 14.45
N ASN A 145 6.86 -14.72 14.33
CA ASN A 145 5.61 -15.25 14.88
C ASN A 145 4.95 -16.15 13.83
N THR A 146 4.33 -17.23 14.29
CA THR A 146 3.52 -18.13 13.45
C THR A 146 2.16 -18.30 14.10
N MET A 147 1.11 -18.10 13.32
CA MET A 147 -0.26 -18.43 13.68
C MET A 147 -0.66 -19.75 13.01
N THR A 148 -0.99 -20.74 13.82
CA THR A 148 -1.50 -22.03 13.36
C THR A 148 -2.98 -22.12 13.66
N VAL A 149 -3.80 -22.23 12.61
CA VAL A 149 -5.22 -22.54 12.74
C VAL A 149 -5.44 -24.02 12.45
N SER A 150 -6.08 -24.71 13.38
CA SER A 150 -6.32 -26.15 13.32
C SER A 150 -7.82 -26.44 13.37
N CYS A 151 -8.32 -27.34 12.53
CA CYS A 151 -9.71 -27.80 12.55
C CYS A 151 -9.76 -29.31 12.74
N VAL A 152 -10.58 -29.77 13.68
CA VAL A 152 -10.83 -31.21 13.86
C VAL A 152 -11.61 -31.71 12.64
N GLY A 153 -11.03 -32.66 11.90
CA GLY A 153 -11.58 -33.18 10.65
C GLY A 153 -10.52 -33.32 9.55
N ARG A 154 -10.87 -34.14 8.54
CA ARG A 154 -9.99 -34.44 7.39
C ARG A 154 -10.12 -33.45 6.22
N SER A 155 -11.08 -32.51 6.29
CA SER A 155 -11.29 -31.51 5.25
C SER A 155 -10.58 -30.21 5.60
N SER A 156 -9.71 -29.74 4.71
CA SER A 156 -9.10 -28.41 4.81
C SER A 156 -9.98 -27.30 4.23
N GLN A 157 -11.17 -27.62 3.71
CA GLN A 157 -12.05 -26.63 3.09
C GLN A 157 -12.48 -25.54 4.08
N VAL A 158 -12.82 -25.93 5.32
CA VAL A 158 -13.21 -24.99 6.39
C VAL A 158 -12.10 -23.98 6.69
N LEU A 159 -10.84 -24.41 6.64
CA LEU A 159 -9.69 -23.50 6.85
C LEU A 159 -9.51 -22.56 5.65
N ARG A 160 -9.75 -23.04 4.42
CA ARG A 160 -9.70 -22.20 3.22
C ARG A 160 -10.80 -21.14 3.24
N ASP A 161 -12.01 -21.53 3.62
CA ASP A 161 -13.16 -20.63 3.72
C ASP A 161 -12.92 -19.55 4.79
N LEU A 162 -12.34 -19.93 5.94
CA LEU A 162 -11.92 -18.98 6.98
C LEU A 162 -10.86 -18.00 6.46
N MET A 163 -9.81 -18.48 5.78
CA MET A 163 -8.77 -17.60 5.24
C MET A 163 -9.31 -16.67 4.16
N GLU A 164 -10.26 -17.14 3.36
CA GLU A 164 -10.95 -16.33 2.36
C GLU A 164 -11.83 -15.26 3.02
N GLU A 165 -12.52 -15.57 4.11
CA GLU A 165 -13.25 -14.57 4.91
C GLU A 165 -12.31 -13.52 5.51
N CYS A 166 -11.19 -13.95 6.12
CA CYS A 166 -10.16 -13.05 6.63
C CYS A 166 -9.65 -12.11 5.53
N ARG A 167 -9.41 -12.66 4.32
CA ARG A 167 -9.00 -11.89 3.15
C ARG A 167 -10.06 -10.86 2.74
N VAL A 168 -11.32 -11.26 2.63
CA VAL A 168 -12.41 -10.36 2.23
C VAL A 168 -12.62 -9.25 3.26
N GLU A 169 -12.63 -9.57 4.55
CA GLU A 169 -12.76 -8.61 5.65
C GLU A 169 -11.62 -7.59 5.63
N TYR A 170 -10.38 -8.07 5.51
CA TYR A 170 -9.19 -7.23 5.41
C TYR A 170 -9.25 -6.32 4.19
N LEU A 171 -9.65 -6.86 3.03
CA LEU A 171 -9.73 -6.10 1.79
C LEU A 171 -10.82 -5.03 1.81
N LYS A 172 -11.94 -5.23 2.50
CA LYS A 172 -12.95 -4.17 2.73
C LYS A 172 -12.36 -2.97 3.46
N HIS A 173 -11.47 -3.21 4.43
CA HIS A 173 -10.78 -2.14 5.14
C HIS A 173 -9.69 -1.43 4.32
N SER A 174 -9.23 -2.05 3.22
CA SER A 174 -8.27 -1.50 2.28
C SER A 174 -8.87 -1.01 0.96
N GLU A 175 -10.15 -1.26 0.68
CA GLU A 175 -10.80 -1.01 -0.62
C GLU A 175 -10.71 0.45 -1.06
N ASN A 176 -10.82 1.39 -0.11
CA ASN A 176 -10.75 2.82 -0.37
C ASN A 176 -9.38 3.42 -0.10
N LYS A 177 -8.31 2.61 -0.21
CA LYS A 177 -6.95 3.03 0.12
C LYS A 177 -5.96 2.62 -0.97
N THR A 178 -4.96 3.45 -1.17
CA THR A 178 -3.82 3.19 -2.05
C THR A 178 -2.56 3.10 -1.22
N SER A 179 -1.86 1.96 -1.29
CA SER A 179 -0.57 1.82 -0.61
C SER A 179 0.54 2.45 -1.45
N ILE A 180 1.39 3.23 -0.80
CA ILE A 180 2.56 3.86 -1.41
C ILE A 180 3.81 3.16 -0.90
N PHE A 181 4.57 2.61 -1.83
CA PHE A 181 5.85 1.96 -1.59
C PHE A 181 6.99 2.84 -2.10
N GLU A 182 8.01 3.01 -1.28
CA GLU A 182 9.24 3.71 -1.62
C GLU A 182 10.44 2.80 -1.40
N ASN A 183 11.57 3.13 -2.04
CA ASN A 183 12.80 2.38 -1.88
C ASN A 183 13.47 2.73 -0.53
N TYR A 184 13.73 1.71 0.30
CA TYR A 184 14.45 1.87 1.56
C TYR A 184 15.41 0.68 1.77
N ASN A 185 16.68 0.94 2.05
CA ASN A 185 17.70 -0.09 2.30
C ASN A 185 17.72 -1.24 1.26
N ASN A 186 17.69 -0.89 -0.04
CA ASN A 186 17.70 -1.82 -1.18
C ASN A 186 16.46 -2.72 -1.36
N GLY A 187 15.35 -2.43 -0.68
CA GLY A 187 14.07 -3.13 -0.91
C GLY A 187 12.88 -2.18 -0.91
N TRP A 188 11.72 -2.73 -1.26
CA TRP A 188 10.46 -2.01 -1.19
C TRP A 188 9.92 -1.96 0.24
N LYS A 189 9.56 -0.76 0.67
CA LYS A 189 8.89 -0.57 1.96
C LYS A 189 7.64 0.27 1.75
N ARG A 190 6.51 -0.23 2.27
CA ARG A 190 5.28 0.54 2.37
C ARG A 190 5.51 1.73 3.32
N THR A 191 5.59 2.94 2.77
CA THR A 191 5.83 4.18 3.52
C THR A 191 4.54 4.68 4.14
N THR A 192 3.48 4.75 3.33
CA THR A 192 2.19 5.28 3.74
C THR A 192 1.07 4.61 2.97
N THR A 193 -0.12 4.65 3.56
CA THR A 193 -1.37 4.31 2.90
C THR A 193 -2.18 5.60 2.86
N ARG A 194 -2.75 5.95 1.70
CA ARG A 194 -3.58 7.14 1.54
C ARG A 194 -4.99 6.74 1.15
N ASP A 195 -5.96 7.54 1.58
CA ASP A 195 -7.33 7.38 1.11
C ASP A 195 -7.38 7.60 -0.41
N LEU A 196 -8.31 6.92 -1.06
CA LEU A 196 -8.50 6.97 -2.50
C LEU A 196 -8.73 8.41 -2.93
N ARG A 197 -7.87 8.93 -3.81
CA ARG A 197 -8.10 10.24 -4.44
C ARG A 197 -9.04 10.05 -5.63
N PRO A 198 -10.27 10.58 -5.60
CA PRO A 198 -11.17 10.45 -6.73
C PRO A 198 -10.57 11.09 -7.96
N ILE A 199 -10.67 10.41 -9.11
CA ILE A 199 -10.07 10.86 -10.37
C ILE A 199 -10.63 12.23 -10.82
N ASP A 200 -11.85 12.56 -10.39
CA ASP A 200 -12.51 13.83 -10.68
C ASP A 200 -11.84 15.03 -10.01
N THR A 201 -11.09 14.81 -8.92
CA THR A 201 -10.28 15.85 -8.27
C THR A 201 -9.04 16.25 -9.09
N VAL A 202 -8.71 15.51 -10.15
CA VAL A 202 -7.64 15.85 -11.07
C VAL A 202 -8.23 16.65 -12.22
N ILE A 203 -7.94 17.95 -12.19
CA ILE A 203 -8.45 18.92 -13.14
C ILE A 203 -7.51 18.97 -14.33
N MET A 204 -7.97 18.44 -15.46
CA MET A 204 -7.30 18.48 -16.76
C MET A 204 -8.33 18.40 -17.89
N ASN A 205 -7.87 18.38 -19.14
CA ASN A 205 -8.74 18.14 -20.29
C ASN A 205 -9.49 16.81 -20.14
N GLU A 206 -10.83 16.85 -20.17
CA GLU A 206 -11.67 15.67 -19.93
C GLU A 206 -11.50 14.59 -20.98
N GLN A 207 -11.37 14.97 -22.25
CA GLN A 207 -11.21 14.01 -23.34
C GLN A 207 -9.89 13.24 -23.20
N LEU A 208 -8.82 13.94 -22.85
CA LEU A 208 -7.50 13.35 -22.59
C LEU A 208 -7.53 12.44 -21.37
N LYS A 209 -8.17 12.88 -20.28
CA LYS A 209 -8.35 12.09 -19.05
C LYS A 209 -9.12 10.79 -19.34
N GLN A 210 -10.26 10.87 -20.04
CA GLN A 210 -11.05 9.68 -20.39
C GLN A 210 -10.29 8.74 -21.33
N THR A 211 -9.55 9.28 -22.31
CA THR A 211 -8.72 8.47 -23.22
C THR A 211 -7.64 7.72 -22.45
N LEU A 212 -6.96 8.38 -21.50
CA LEU A 212 -5.97 7.76 -20.64
C LEU A 212 -6.58 6.63 -19.79
N LEU A 213 -7.70 6.89 -19.11
CA LEU A 213 -8.35 5.91 -18.25
C LEU A 213 -8.84 4.69 -19.06
N MET A 214 -9.40 4.92 -20.25
CA MET A 214 -9.78 3.83 -21.15
C MET A 214 -8.58 3.00 -21.59
N ASP A 215 -7.45 3.64 -21.88
CA ASP A 215 -6.21 2.97 -22.28
C ASP A 215 -5.64 2.10 -21.14
N VAL A 216 -5.56 2.65 -19.93
CA VAL A 216 -5.14 1.91 -18.74
C VAL A 216 -6.09 0.75 -18.45
N ARG A 217 -7.41 0.98 -18.53
CA ARG A 217 -8.42 -0.06 -18.34
C ARG A 217 -8.26 -1.20 -19.36
N SER A 218 -8.07 -0.86 -20.62
CA SER A 218 -7.87 -1.85 -21.69
C SER A 218 -6.58 -2.64 -21.48
N PHE A 219 -5.53 -2.00 -20.98
CA PHE A 219 -4.28 -2.70 -20.66
C PHE A 219 -4.46 -3.65 -19.47
N LEU A 220 -5.18 -3.24 -18.41
CA LEU A 220 -5.38 -4.02 -17.19
C LEU A 220 -6.45 -5.13 -17.30
N ASP A 221 -7.17 -5.20 -18.43
CA ASP A 221 -8.17 -6.24 -18.69
C ASP A 221 -7.52 -7.64 -18.65
N PRO A 222 -8.10 -8.62 -17.93
CA PRO A 222 -7.56 -9.98 -17.87
C PRO A 222 -7.29 -10.61 -19.25
N LYS A 223 -8.07 -10.27 -20.28
CA LYS A 223 -7.92 -10.77 -21.65
C LYS A 223 -6.73 -10.13 -22.38
N ALA A 224 -6.32 -8.93 -21.99
CA ALA A 224 -5.23 -8.21 -22.64
C ALA A 224 -3.93 -9.02 -22.55
N ARG A 225 -3.60 -9.57 -21.38
CA ARG A 225 -2.40 -10.38 -21.20
C ARG A 225 -2.31 -11.55 -22.19
N SER A 226 -3.41 -12.29 -22.37
CA SER A 226 -3.48 -13.39 -23.33
C SER A 226 -3.37 -12.90 -24.78
N TRP A 227 -3.95 -11.73 -25.09
CA TRP A 227 -3.85 -11.10 -26.41
C TRP A 227 -2.41 -10.72 -26.77
N TYR A 228 -1.67 -10.12 -25.83
CA TYR A 228 -0.24 -9.79 -25.99
C TYR A 228 0.61 -11.05 -26.18
N ALA A 229 0.41 -12.05 -25.30
CA ALA A 229 1.14 -13.31 -25.36
C ALA A 229 0.91 -14.06 -26.68
N SER A 230 -0.33 -14.13 -27.17
CA SER A 230 -0.67 -14.79 -28.44
C SER A 230 0.00 -14.17 -29.68
N ARG A 231 0.49 -12.93 -29.56
CA ARG A 231 1.18 -12.18 -30.62
C ARG A 231 2.68 -12.05 -30.39
N GLY A 232 3.22 -12.63 -29.32
CA GLY A 232 4.63 -12.49 -28.96
C GLY A 232 5.03 -11.04 -28.61
N LEU A 233 4.07 -10.21 -28.16
CA LEU A 233 4.33 -8.83 -27.79
C LEU A 233 4.61 -8.73 -26.28
N PRO A 234 5.61 -7.94 -25.84
CA PRO A 234 5.84 -7.67 -24.42
C PRO A 234 4.62 -6.99 -23.77
N TYR A 235 4.15 -7.52 -22.64
CA TYR A 235 2.98 -7.00 -21.94
C TYR A 235 3.35 -5.81 -21.04
N ARG A 236 3.56 -4.65 -21.67
CA ARG A 236 4.01 -3.41 -21.01
C ARG A 236 3.19 -2.22 -21.51
N ARG A 237 3.05 -1.22 -20.63
CA ARG A 237 2.44 0.07 -20.98
C ARG A 237 3.14 1.21 -20.24
N GLY A 238 3.70 2.14 -20.99
CA GLY A 238 4.43 3.29 -20.46
C GLY A 238 3.77 4.63 -20.79
N TYR A 239 3.66 5.49 -19.78
CA TYR A 239 3.12 6.84 -19.88
C TYR A 239 4.19 7.85 -19.48
N LEU A 240 4.33 8.93 -20.25
CA LEU A 240 5.16 10.08 -19.92
C LEU A 240 4.27 11.29 -19.67
N LEU A 241 4.25 11.78 -18.44
CA LEU A 241 3.56 13.01 -18.03
C LEU A 241 4.61 14.13 -17.99
N PHE A 242 4.45 15.14 -18.83
CA PHE A 242 5.42 16.24 -18.92
C PHE A 242 4.74 17.60 -18.88
N GLY A 243 5.43 18.62 -18.38
CA GLY A 243 4.90 19.97 -18.30
C GLY A 243 5.42 20.71 -17.07
N ARG A 244 5.03 21.98 -16.91
CA ARG A 244 5.54 22.84 -15.84
C ARG A 244 5.28 22.26 -14.43
N PRO A 245 6.10 22.62 -13.42
CA PRO A 245 5.84 22.24 -12.04
C PRO A 245 4.47 22.77 -11.57
N GLY A 246 3.82 22.08 -10.63
CA GLY A 246 2.52 22.51 -10.07
C GLY A 246 1.29 22.24 -10.95
N THR A 247 1.43 21.49 -12.04
CA THR A 247 0.32 21.16 -12.97
C THR A 247 -0.45 19.88 -12.63
N GLY A 248 -0.02 19.12 -11.62
CA GLY A 248 -0.76 17.93 -11.16
C GLY A 248 -0.28 16.58 -11.70
N LYS A 249 0.91 16.49 -12.31
CA LYS A 249 1.51 15.24 -12.82
C LYS A 249 1.49 14.09 -11.81
N SER A 250 2.14 14.25 -10.64
CA SER A 250 2.15 13.22 -9.58
C SER A 250 0.75 12.98 -8.99
N SER A 251 -0.10 14.00 -8.98
CA SER A 251 -1.50 13.88 -8.53
C SER A 251 -2.33 12.96 -9.44
N LEU A 252 -2.13 13.04 -10.76
CA LEU A 252 -2.76 12.12 -11.71
C LEU A 252 -2.28 10.69 -11.49
N SER A 253 -0.96 10.47 -11.34
CA SER A 253 -0.39 9.13 -11.11
C SER A 253 -1.02 8.43 -9.89
N MET A 254 -1.15 9.16 -8.78
CA MET A 254 -1.81 8.66 -7.56
C MET A 254 -3.29 8.33 -7.80
N SER A 255 -4.01 9.18 -8.53
CA SER A 255 -5.45 9.00 -8.77
C SER A 255 -5.72 7.87 -9.77
N VAL A 256 -4.83 7.65 -10.74
CA VAL A 256 -4.87 6.49 -11.65
C VAL A 256 -4.67 5.20 -10.86
N ALA A 257 -3.65 5.12 -9.99
CA ALA A 257 -3.42 3.95 -9.15
C ALA A 257 -4.67 3.64 -8.29
N GLY A 258 -5.21 4.67 -7.64
CA GLY A 258 -6.44 4.58 -6.89
C GLY A 258 -7.65 4.07 -7.70
N CYS A 259 -7.93 4.70 -8.84
CA CYS A 259 -9.09 4.37 -9.68
C CYS A 259 -9.13 2.90 -10.10
N PHE A 260 -7.96 2.26 -10.25
CA PHE A 260 -7.84 0.85 -10.61
C PHE A 260 -7.54 -0.09 -9.43
N GLY A 261 -7.56 0.41 -8.19
CA GLY A 261 -7.26 -0.38 -6.99
C GLY A 261 -5.85 -0.97 -7.00
N LEU A 262 -4.88 -0.24 -7.55
CA LEU A 262 -3.49 -0.65 -7.67
C LEU A 262 -2.63 0.07 -6.62
N ASP A 263 -1.65 -0.65 -6.09
CA ASP A 263 -0.59 -0.04 -5.30
C ASP A 263 0.39 0.74 -6.19
N ILE A 264 0.97 1.79 -5.63
CA ILE A 264 1.93 2.66 -6.31
C ILE A 264 3.33 2.54 -5.72
N TYR A 265 4.30 2.36 -6.60
CA TYR A 265 5.72 2.18 -6.30
C TYR A 265 6.48 3.38 -6.82
N VAL A 266 6.89 4.26 -5.91
CA VAL A 266 7.53 5.54 -6.23
C VAL A 266 9.04 5.39 -6.16
N LEU A 267 9.72 5.83 -7.21
CA LEU A 267 11.18 5.84 -7.31
C LEU A 267 11.69 7.23 -7.62
N SER A 268 12.61 7.70 -6.78
CA SER A 268 13.48 8.85 -7.08
C SER A 268 14.82 8.33 -7.58
N LEU A 269 15.22 8.76 -8.78
CA LEU A 269 16.43 8.26 -9.46
C LEU A 269 17.73 8.97 -9.00
N ALA A 270 17.62 10.03 -8.20
CA ALA A 270 18.75 10.92 -7.86
C ALA A 270 19.83 10.28 -6.96
N ALA A 271 19.51 9.24 -6.19
CA ALA A 271 20.40 8.68 -5.16
C ALA A 271 20.48 7.14 -5.20
N MET A 272 20.40 6.53 -6.39
CA MET A 272 20.34 5.09 -6.56
C MET A 272 21.38 4.59 -7.58
N SER A 273 21.86 3.35 -7.41
CA SER A 273 22.72 2.69 -8.39
C SER A 273 21.95 1.80 -9.37
N ASP A 274 22.52 1.53 -10.55
CA ASP A 274 21.93 0.63 -11.56
C ASP A 274 21.59 -0.76 -11.01
N GLY A 275 22.48 -1.32 -10.18
CA GLY A 275 22.28 -2.64 -9.58
C GLY A 275 21.11 -2.66 -8.60
N GLN A 276 20.94 -1.59 -7.82
CA GLN A 276 19.81 -1.41 -6.91
C GLN A 276 18.50 -1.22 -7.68
N LEU A 277 18.51 -0.40 -8.74
CA LEU A 277 17.34 -0.21 -9.61
C LEU A 277 16.89 -1.55 -10.22
N GLY A 278 17.82 -2.35 -10.72
CA GLY A 278 17.53 -3.68 -11.26
C GLY A 278 17.07 -4.69 -10.21
N ALA A 279 17.50 -4.58 -8.94
CA ALA A 279 16.97 -5.39 -7.85
C ALA A 279 15.52 -5.02 -7.52
N LEU A 280 15.24 -3.71 -7.35
CA LEU A 280 13.90 -3.21 -7.04
C LEU A 280 12.90 -3.60 -8.13
N PHE A 281 13.26 -3.47 -9.40
CA PHE A 281 12.36 -3.84 -10.50
C PHE A 281 12.07 -5.34 -10.62
N ARG A 282 12.90 -6.20 -10.02
CA ARG A 282 12.67 -7.65 -9.94
C ARG A 282 11.76 -8.06 -8.78
N GLU A 283 11.70 -7.23 -7.74
CA GLU A 283 10.84 -7.44 -6.56
C GLU A 283 9.41 -6.92 -6.75
N LEU A 284 9.16 -6.13 -7.80
CA LEU A 284 7.85 -5.54 -8.07
C LEU A 284 6.79 -6.61 -8.36
N PRO A 285 5.57 -6.48 -7.79
CA PRO A 285 4.49 -7.40 -8.09
C PRO A 285 3.96 -7.20 -9.52
N GLN A 286 3.26 -8.22 -10.01
CA GLN A 286 2.44 -8.11 -11.21
C GLN A 286 1.15 -7.32 -10.87
N ARG A 287 0.70 -6.42 -11.75
CA ARG A 287 -0.39 -5.45 -11.52
C ARG A 287 -0.09 -4.42 -10.42
N CYS A 288 0.85 -3.52 -10.70
CA CYS A 288 1.06 -2.29 -9.93
C CYS A 288 1.29 -1.09 -10.85
N VAL A 289 1.28 0.10 -10.26
CA VAL A 289 1.76 1.34 -10.90
C VAL A 289 3.18 1.62 -10.43
N VAL A 290 4.11 1.78 -11.36
CA VAL A 290 5.47 2.25 -11.08
C VAL A 290 5.55 3.72 -11.47
N LEU A 291 5.87 4.58 -10.52
CA LEU A 291 6.04 6.01 -10.72
C LEU A 291 7.54 6.34 -10.65
N LEU A 292 8.11 6.76 -11.78
CA LEU A 292 9.45 7.36 -11.82
C LEU A 292 9.29 8.87 -11.80
N GLU A 293 9.67 9.51 -10.69
CA GLU A 293 9.60 10.96 -10.57
C GLU A 293 10.88 11.64 -11.10
N ASP A 294 10.68 12.77 -11.77
CA ASP A 294 11.74 13.67 -12.27
C ASP A 294 12.84 12.95 -13.07
N VAL A 295 12.42 12.24 -14.13
CA VAL A 295 13.33 11.42 -14.94
C VAL A 295 14.40 12.23 -15.69
N ASP A 296 14.23 13.54 -15.83
CA ASP A 296 15.21 14.48 -16.39
C ASP A 296 16.46 14.68 -15.53
N ALA A 297 16.42 14.32 -14.24
CA ALA A 297 17.58 14.35 -13.37
C ALA A 297 18.67 13.32 -13.77
N VAL A 298 18.30 12.25 -14.49
CA VAL A 298 19.23 11.18 -14.90
C VAL A 298 20.12 11.62 -16.08
N GLY A 299 19.60 12.45 -16.99
CA GLY A 299 20.36 12.90 -18.17
C GLY A 299 21.33 14.06 -17.88
N THR A 300 20.94 14.96 -16.98
CA THR A 300 21.70 16.18 -16.66
C THR A 300 23.02 15.95 -15.92
N THR A 301 23.17 14.81 -15.23
CA THR A 301 24.45 14.46 -14.57
C THR A 301 25.55 14.05 -15.54
N GLN A 302 25.23 13.63 -16.77
CA GLN A 302 26.24 13.33 -17.79
C GLN A 302 26.72 14.58 -18.54
N SER A 303 25.83 15.54 -18.80
CA SER A 303 26.19 16.81 -19.47
C SER A 303 27.13 17.69 -18.63
N ARG A 304 27.02 17.68 -17.30
CA ARG A 304 27.94 18.45 -16.44
C ARG A 304 29.36 17.89 -16.36
N VAL A 305 29.55 16.62 -16.76
CA VAL A 305 30.89 15.99 -16.80
C VAL A 305 31.55 16.21 -18.16
N SER A 306 30.77 16.35 -19.25
CA SER A 306 31.34 16.61 -20.58
C SER A 306 31.88 18.02 -20.77
N ASP A 307 31.38 19.02 -20.04
CA ASP A 307 31.79 20.43 -20.21
C ASP A 307 32.98 20.84 -19.31
N ALA A 308 33.47 19.96 -18.43
CA ALA A 308 34.55 20.26 -17.48
C ALA A 308 35.93 19.71 -17.89
N ASP A 309 36.03 18.96 -19.00
CA ASP A 309 37.25 18.21 -19.36
C ASP A 309 38.02 18.74 -20.59
N ASP A 310 37.70 19.93 -21.14
CA ASP A 310 38.43 20.47 -22.33
C ASP A 310 39.58 21.44 -22.01
N PHE A 311 40.09 21.45 -20.77
CA PHE A 311 41.30 22.23 -20.45
C PHE A 311 42.18 21.56 -19.38
N ASP A 312 42.81 20.43 -19.70
CA ASP A 312 44.24 20.27 -19.39
C ASP A 312 44.87 19.09 -20.16
N SER A 313 45.82 19.42 -21.02
CA SER A 313 46.74 18.46 -21.63
C SER A 313 47.91 18.25 -20.68
N ARG A 314 48.00 17.07 -20.02
CA ARG A 314 49.24 16.32 -19.66
C ARG A 314 49.07 15.52 -18.37
N SER A 315 48.82 14.21 -18.49
CA SER A 315 49.55 13.14 -17.77
C SER A 315 48.87 11.80 -18.08
N GLU A 316 49.57 10.97 -18.85
CA GLU A 316 49.30 9.54 -18.94
C GLU A 316 49.68 8.88 -17.60
N ASP A 317 48.95 7.82 -17.27
CA ASP A 317 48.97 7.04 -16.02
C ASP A 317 48.25 7.63 -14.81
N SER A 318 47.27 6.85 -14.31
CA SER A 318 46.57 6.95 -13.02
C SER A 318 45.22 7.70 -12.91
N ARG A 319 44.35 7.65 -13.93
CA ARG A 319 42.91 7.94 -13.73
C ARG A 319 42.00 6.86 -14.34
N ARG A 320 41.86 5.74 -13.63
CA ARG A 320 40.59 4.98 -13.68
C ARG A 320 39.54 5.87 -13.04
N SER A 321 38.89 6.68 -13.88
CA SER A 321 37.78 7.56 -13.52
C SER A 321 36.78 6.81 -12.65
N SER A 322 36.75 7.12 -11.36
CA SER A 322 35.66 6.75 -10.48
C SER A 322 34.41 7.43 -11.03
N LYS A 323 33.61 6.70 -11.81
CA LYS A 323 32.21 7.08 -12.06
C LYS A 323 31.60 7.42 -10.69
N PRO A 324 30.85 8.51 -10.54
CA PRO A 324 30.20 8.83 -9.27
C PRO A 324 29.44 7.59 -8.80
N HIS A 325 29.96 6.95 -7.74
CA HIS A 325 29.37 5.75 -7.18
C HIS A 325 28.04 6.14 -6.55
N GLY A 326 26.93 5.87 -7.24
CA GLY A 326 25.59 6.01 -6.67
C GLY A 326 24.56 6.78 -7.49
N THR A 327 24.85 7.15 -8.75
CA THR A 327 23.83 7.69 -9.65
C THR A 327 23.40 6.65 -10.69
N VAL A 328 22.10 6.63 -10.99
CA VAL A 328 21.52 5.76 -12.03
C VAL A 328 22.05 6.26 -13.36
N SER A 329 22.62 5.36 -14.16
CA SER A 329 22.97 5.68 -15.54
C SER A 329 21.73 5.56 -16.44
N LEU A 330 21.67 6.37 -17.49
CA LEU A 330 20.62 6.24 -18.50
C LEU A 330 20.57 4.81 -19.04
N SER A 331 21.71 4.21 -19.40
CA SER A 331 21.79 2.82 -19.85
C SER A 331 21.23 1.82 -18.84
N GLY A 332 21.48 2.04 -17.54
CA GLY A 332 20.91 1.26 -16.45
C GLY A 332 19.38 1.32 -16.46
N LEU A 333 18.82 2.53 -16.51
CA LEU A 333 17.38 2.74 -16.60
C LEU A 333 16.78 2.07 -17.85
N LEU A 334 17.38 2.26 -19.03
CA LEU A 334 16.90 1.67 -20.28
C LEU A 334 16.88 0.13 -20.23
N ASN A 335 17.92 -0.48 -19.65
CA ASN A 335 18.00 -1.93 -19.48
C ASN A 335 16.93 -2.47 -18.52
N VAL A 336 16.53 -1.70 -17.52
CA VAL A 336 15.47 -2.11 -16.60
C VAL A 336 14.08 -2.00 -17.25
N LEU A 337 13.85 -0.97 -18.07
CA LEU A 337 12.56 -0.77 -18.73
C LEU A 337 12.30 -1.75 -19.88
N ASP A 338 13.33 -2.09 -20.66
CA ASP A 338 13.20 -2.78 -21.95
C ASP A 338 14.25 -3.88 -22.15
N GLY A 339 14.90 -4.32 -21.09
CA GLY A 339 15.84 -5.43 -21.15
C GLY A 339 15.15 -6.78 -21.37
N VAL A 340 15.92 -7.75 -21.88
CA VAL A 340 15.48 -9.14 -22.10
C VAL A 340 14.99 -9.80 -20.80
N ALA A 341 15.57 -9.41 -19.67
CA ALA A 341 15.21 -9.94 -18.34
C ALA A 341 14.15 -9.09 -17.60
N SER A 342 13.59 -8.06 -18.24
CA SER A 342 12.63 -7.17 -17.60
C SER A 342 11.27 -7.83 -17.43
N GLN A 343 10.71 -7.73 -16.22
CA GLN A 343 9.39 -8.23 -15.89
C GLN A 343 8.26 -7.39 -16.51
N GLU A 344 7.11 -8.03 -16.70
CA GLU A 344 5.96 -7.49 -17.44
C GLU A 344 4.69 -7.42 -16.57
N GLY A 345 3.64 -6.76 -17.09
CA GLY A 345 2.33 -6.70 -16.44
C GLY A 345 2.17 -5.61 -15.39
N ARG A 346 2.87 -4.48 -15.58
CA ARG A 346 2.80 -3.28 -14.75
C ARG A 346 2.59 -2.04 -15.60
N VAL A 347 1.94 -1.04 -15.02
CA VAL A 347 1.76 0.28 -15.62
C VAL A 347 2.93 1.16 -15.20
N LEU A 348 3.70 1.67 -16.16
CA LEU A 348 4.80 2.59 -15.90
C LEU A 348 4.34 4.03 -16.16
N ILE A 349 4.51 4.92 -15.18
CA ILE A 349 4.29 6.35 -15.31
C ILE A 349 5.60 7.07 -15.00
N MET A 350 6.06 7.91 -15.92
CA MET A 350 7.22 8.77 -15.75
C MET A 350 6.76 10.21 -15.71
N THR A 351 7.31 11.01 -14.79
CA THR A 351 7.05 12.45 -14.73
C THR A 351 8.33 13.22 -15.04
N THR A 352 8.18 14.34 -15.75
CA THR A 352 9.29 15.27 -16.03
C THR A 352 8.78 16.70 -16.11
N ASN A 353 9.64 17.67 -15.76
CA ASN A 353 9.33 19.08 -16.00
C ASN A 353 9.87 19.58 -17.35
N HIS A 354 10.88 18.89 -17.90
CA HIS A 354 11.65 19.30 -19.07
C HIS A 354 11.78 18.12 -20.04
N ILE A 355 10.81 17.95 -20.94
CA ILE A 355 10.84 16.86 -21.92
C ILE A 355 12.03 16.97 -22.89
N GLU A 356 12.49 18.19 -23.14
CA GLU A 356 13.64 18.53 -23.97
C GLU A 356 14.97 18.01 -23.42
N HIS A 357 15.06 17.73 -22.12
CA HIS A 357 16.26 17.16 -21.49
C HIS A 357 16.27 15.62 -21.52
N LEU A 358 15.22 14.97 -22.04
CA LEU A 358 15.14 13.53 -22.09
C LEU A 358 15.76 12.97 -23.37
N ASP A 359 16.53 11.90 -23.19
CA ASP A 359 17.11 11.14 -24.30
C ASP A 359 16.00 10.48 -25.15
N GLU A 360 16.13 10.58 -26.48
CA GLU A 360 15.18 10.00 -27.43
C GLU A 360 14.99 8.48 -27.26
N ALA A 361 16.04 7.78 -26.81
CA ALA A 361 15.98 6.36 -26.54
C ALA A 361 15.05 6.04 -25.36
N LEU A 362 14.90 6.93 -24.38
CA LEU A 362 13.97 6.73 -23.25
C LEU A 362 12.52 6.85 -23.69
N ILE A 363 12.23 7.80 -24.59
CA ILE A 363 10.86 8.14 -25.01
C ILE A 363 10.38 7.39 -26.26
N ARG A 364 11.14 6.39 -26.71
CA ARG A 364 10.80 5.53 -27.85
C ARG A 364 9.61 4.62 -27.53
N SER A 365 8.81 4.32 -28.56
CA SER A 365 7.72 3.34 -28.48
C SER A 365 8.20 1.98 -27.98
N GLY A 366 7.45 1.36 -27.07
CA GLY A 366 7.86 0.18 -26.31
C GLY A 366 8.32 0.50 -24.88
N ARG A 367 8.81 1.72 -24.63
CA ARG A 367 9.12 2.26 -23.30
C ARG A 367 8.11 3.33 -22.88
N VAL A 368 7.80 4.23 -23.80
CA VAL A 368 6.74 5.24 -23.67
C VAL A 368 5.77 5.08 -24.83
N ASP A 369 4.54 4.68 -24.52
CA ASP A 369 3.48 4.48 -25.51
C ASP A 369 2.58 5.71 -25.64
N LYS A 370 2.45 6.50 -24.56
CA LYS A 370 1.63 7.71 -24.52
C LYS A 370 2.38 8.86 -23.84
N LYS A 371 2.40 10.01 -24.50
CA LYS A 371 2.94 11.26 -23.97
C LYS A 371 1.78 12.20 -23.67
N ILE A 372 1.74 12.75 -22.47
CA ILE A 372 0.64 13.59 -21.96
C ILE A 372 1.25 14.90 -21.50
N GLU A 373 0.92 15.97 -22.22
CA GLU A 373 1.33 17.32 -21.86
C GLU A 373 0.39 17.89 -20.80
N PHE A 374 0.99 18.43 -19.74
CA PHE A 374 0.33 19.21 -18.71
C PHE A 374 0.63 20.68 -18.92
N GLN A 375 -0.37 21.38 -19.46
CA GLN A 375 -0.30 22.80 -19.72
C GLN A 375 -0.63 23.62 -18.46
N LEU A 376 -0.36 24.92 -18.54
CA LEU A 376 -0.84 25.88 -17.55
C LEU A 376 -2.37 25.98 -17.63
N ALA A 377 -3.00 26.59 -16.63
CA ALA A 377 -4.45 26.60 -16.53
C ALA A 377 -5.10 27.41 -17.66
N ASP A 378 -6.01 26.79 -18.40
CA ASP A 378 -6.94 27.46 -19.30
C ASP A 378 -8.19 27.93 -18.52
N ALA A 379 -9.08 28.67 -19.19
CA ALA A 379 -10.32 29.14 -18.55
C ALA A 379 -11.18 27.99 -18.01
N ASP A 380 -11.18 26.83 -18.65
CA ASP A 380 -11.95 25.64 -18.21
C ASP A 380 -11.41 25.08 -16.90
N VAL A 381 -10.09 24.94 -16.80
CA VAL A 381 -9.37 24.50 -15.60
C VAL A 381 -9.57 25.52 -14.48
N VAL A 382 -9.46 26.82 -14.76
CA VAL A 382 -9.70 27.89 -13.77
C VAL A 382 -11.11 27.78 -13.18
N ARG A 383 -12.14 27.63 -14.03
CA ARG A 383 -13.53 27.45 -13.59
C ARG A 383 -13.71 26.21 -12.73
N LYS A 384 -13.10 25.08 -13.11
CA LYS A 384 -13.17 23.83 -12.33
C LYS A 384 -12.48 23.95 -10.98
N ILE A 385 -11.33 24.62 -10.91
CA ILE A 385 -10.61 24.87 -9.64
C ILE A 385 -11.48 25.73 -8.73
N PHE A 386 -12.05 26.83 -9.25
CA PHE A 386 -12.95 27.70 -8.48
C PHE A 386 -14.16 26.93 -7.92
N ASN A 387 -14.82 26.15 -8.78
CA ASN A 387 -15.94 25.31 -8.38
C ASN A 387 -15.54 24.28 -7.31
N THR A 388 -14.36 23.68 -7.42
CA THR A 388 -13.86 22.68 -6.45
C THR A 388 -13.64 23.30 -5.06
N VAL A 389 -13.30 24.58 -4.97
CA VAL A 389 -13.05 25.27 -3.69
C VAL A 389 -14.33 25.79 -3.05
N PHE A 390 -15.30 26.26 -3.83
CA PHE A 390 -16.47 27.00 -3.30
C PHE A 390 -17.82 26.30 -3.45
N GLN A 391 -17.95 25.25 -4.28
CA GLN A 391 -19.22 24.53 -4.39
C GLN A 391 -19.54 23.81 -3.07
N GLN A 392 -20.79 23.98 -2.63
CA GLN A 392 -21.30 23.36 -1.42
C GLN A 392 -21.62 21.89 -1.68
N SER A 393 -21.13 21.03 -0.79
CA SER A 393 -21.41 19.60 -0.78
C SER A 393 -22.76 19.28 -0.12
N GLU A 394 -23.24 18.04 -0.32
CA GLU A 394 -24.42 17.51 0.38
C GLU A 394 -24.30 17.53 1.90
N GLU A 395 -23.08 17.43 2.42
CA GLU A 395 -22.81 17.41 3.86
C GLU A 395 -22.86 18.82 4.47
N GLU A 396 -22.60 19.85 3.69
CA GLU A 396 -22.56 21.26 4.14
C GLU A 396 -23.92 21.94 4.04
N LEU A 397 -24.67 21.69 2.97
CA LEU A 397 -26.06 22.16 2.80
C LEU A 397 -27.00 21.01 2.43
N SER A 398 -27.85 20.63 3.39
CA SER A 398 -28.86 19.56 3.20
C SER A 398 -30.04 20.00 2.33
N ASP A 399 -30.38 21.28 2.35
CA ASP A 399 -31.50 21.83 1.59
C ASP A 399 -31.14 21.96 0.11
N LEU A 400 -31.77 21.13 -0.74
CA LEU A 400 -31.46 21.04 -2.16
C LEU A 400 -31.64 22.37 -2.89
N ASP A 401 -32.76 23.07 -2.70
CA ASP A 401 -33.07 24.32 -3.41
C ASP A 401 -32.03 25.42 -3.07
N ASN A 402 -31.75 25.60 -1.78
CA ASN A 402 -30.74 26.58 -1.32
C ASN A 402 -29.33 26.23 -1.81
N ARG A 403 -29.00 24.94 -1.90
CA ARG A 403 -27.70 24.48 -2.39
C ARG A 403 -27.56 24.70 -3.89
N GLU A 404 -28.60 24.42 -4.68
CA GLU A 404 -28.59 24.68 -6.12
C GLU A 404 -28.45 26.17 -6.42
N ASP A 405 -29.22 27.03 -5.74
CA ASP A 405 -29.12 28.49 -5.88
C ASP A 405 -27.70 29.00 -5.54
N SER A 406 -27.12 28.51 -4.43
CA SER A 406 -25.76 28.87 -4.03
C SER A 406 -24.72 28.40 -5.05
N ASN A 407 -24.82 27.16 -5.52
CA ASN A 407 -23.90 26.59 -6.49
C ASN A 407 -24.03 27.24 -7.88
N GLU A 408 -25.21 27.73 -8.24
CA GLU A 408 -25.42 28.50 -9.48
C GLU A 408 -24.73 29.86 -9.41
N GLU A 409 -24.81 30.56 -8.27
CA GLU A 409 -24.04 31.79 -8.08
C GLU A 409 -22.54 31.52 -8.10
N VAL A 410 -22.05 30.44 -7.46
CA VAL A 410 -20.63 30.04 -7.52
C VAL A 410 -20.18 29.79 -8.97
N ARG A 411 -21.01 29.15 -9.80
CA ARG A 411 -20.70 28.94 -11.23
C ARG A 411 -20.59 30.26 -11.99
N ARG A 412 -21.50 31.21 -11.72
CA ARG A 412 -21.46 32.56 -12.33
C ARG A 412 -20.21 33.33 -11.92
N LEU A 413 -19.82 33.24 -10.65
CA LEU A 413 -18.58 33.84 -10.13
C LEU A 413 -17.34 33.16 -10.71
N ALA A 414 -17.38 31.84 -10.94
CA ALA A 414 -16.30 31.11 -11.60
C ALA A 414 -16.04 31.61 -13.02
N ASP A 415 -17.09 31.88 -13.80
CA ASP A 415 -16.95 32.44 -15.15
C ASP A 415 -16.33 33.84 -15.14
N GLN A 416 -16.73 34.69 -14.19
CA GLN A 416 -16.12 36.02 -14.01
C GLN A 416 -14.65 35.91 -13.58
N PHE A 417 -14.34 35.00 -12.66
CA PHE A 417 -12.99 34.79 -12.16
C PHE A 417 -12.08 34.29 -13.29
N ALA A 418 -12.56 33.34 -14.09
CA ALA A 418 -11.82 32.84 -15.24
C ALA A 418 -11.58 33.88 -16.34
N ALA A 419 -12.47 34.87 -16.49
CA ALA A 419 -12.25 35.99 -17.41
C ALA A 419 -11.17 36.97 -16.92
N LEU A 420 -10.94 37.08 -15.61
CA LEU A 420 -9.93 37.95 -15.01
C LEU A 420 -8.54 37.29 -14.92
N VAL A 421 -8.49 35.95 -14.86
CA VAL A 421 -7.23 35.21 -14.84
C VAL A 421 -6.70 35.03 -16.27
N PRO A 422 -5.49 35.50 -16.58
CA PRO A 422 -4.87 35.27 -17.89
C PRO A 422 -4.73 33.78 -18.22
N GLU A 423 -5.18 33.39 -19.41
CA GLU A 423 -5.08 32.01 -19.88
C GLU A 423 -3.63 31.54 -20.04
N LEU A 424 -3.37 30.29 -19.65
CA LEU A 424 -2.09 29.60 -19.84
C LEU A 424 -0.87 30.31 -19.19
N GLU A 425 -1.08 31.15 -18.18
CA GLU A 425 0.01 31.85 -17.47
C GLU A 425 0.32 31.27 -16.08
N PHE A 426 -0.70 30.79 -15.37
CA PHE A 426 -0.59 30.31 -14.01
C PHE A 426 -0.79 28.79 -13.94
N SER A 427 -0.08 28.13 -13.02
CA SER A 427 -0.30 26.70 -12.81
C SER A 427 -1.57 26.49 -12.00
N PRO A 428 -2.25 25.33 -12.17
CA PRO A 428 -3.35 24.94 -11.30
C PRO A 428 -3.04 25.09 -9.80
N ALA A 429 -1.81 24.75 -9.37
CA ALA A 429 -1.39 24.89 -7.98
C ALA A 429 -1.31 26.35 -7.51
N ASP A 430 -0.89 27.29 -8.36
CA ASP A 430 -0.84 28.72 -8.00
C ASP A 430 -2.25 29.25 -7.72
N ILE A 431 -3.19 28.96 -8.64
CA ILE A 431 -4.59 29.39 -8.55
C ILE A 431 -5.26 28.73 -7.35
N PHE A 432 -5.06 27.42 -7.16
CA PHE A 432 -5.62 26.71 -6.02
C PHE A 432 -5.11 27.29 -4.69
N SER A 433 -3.83 27.63 -4.60
CA SER A 433 -3.26 28.26 -3.39
C SER A 433 -3.88 29.64 -3.10
N PHE A 434 -4.10 30.46 -4.13
CA PHE A 434 -4.77 31.75 -4.00
C PHE A 434 -6.22 31.60 -3.53
N LEU A 435 -6.97 30.66 -4.12
CA LEU A 435 -8.38 30.43 -3.75
C LEU A 435 -8.51 29.87 -2.34
N LEU A 436 -7.59 29.00 -1.91
CA LEU A 436 -7.56 28.50 -0.53
C LEU A 436 -7.28 29.61 0.49
N ALA A 437 -6.45 30.60 0.15
CA ALA A 437 -6.24 31.77 1.01
C ALA A 437 -7.51 32.63 1.13
N ASN A 438 -8.42 32.55 0.15
CA ASN A 438 -9.69 33.25 0.08
C ASN A 438 -10.91 32.33 0.24
N ARG A 439 -10.74 31.15 0.87
CA ARG A 439 -11.76 30.09 0.90
C ARG A 439 -13.10 30.49 1.53
N ASP A 440 -13.10 31.52 2.39
CA ASP A 440 -14.28 31.93 3.15
C ASP A 440 -15.22 32.82 2.32
N SER A 441 -14.76 33.39 1.19
CA SER A 441 -15.56 34.29 0.36
C SER A 441 -15.23 34.21 -1.14
N PRO A 442 -16.13 33.68 -1.98
CA PRO A 442 -15.91 33.62 -3.43
C PRO A 442 -15.89 35.02 -4.08
N SER A 443 -16.68 35.96 -3.56
CA SER A 443 -16.68 37.35 -4.03
C SER A 443 -15.43 38.11 -3.59
N GLY A 444 -14.85 37.76 -2.43
CA GLY A 444 -13.55 38.27 -1.99
C GLY A 444 -12.42 37.86 -2.93
N ALA A 445 -12.39 36.58 -3.33
CA ALA A 445 -11.42 36.08 -4.30
C ALA A 445 -11.46 36.84 -5.64
N LEU A 446 -12.65 37.21 -6.10
CA LEU A 446 -12.86 38.03 -7.30
C LEU A 446 -12.34 39.46 -7.15
N ALA A 447 -12.53 40.09 -5.99
CA ALA A 447 -12.03 41.44 -5.75
C ALA A 447 -10.49 41.49 -5.67
N GLU A 448 -9.85 40.42 -5.21
CA GLU A 448 -8.38 40.37 -5.02
C GLU A 448 -7.59 39.82 -6.21
N VAL A 449 -8.25 39.18 -7.19
CA VAL A 449 -7.57 38.43 -8.26
C VAL A 449 -6.63 39.29 -9.10
N GLU A 450 -7.04 40.49 -9.51
CA GLU A 450 -6.22 41.37 -10.34
C GLU A 450 -4.95 41.82 -9.61
N GLY A 451 -5.07 42.10 -8.30
CA GLY A 451 -3.96 42.43 -7.43
C GLY A 451 -3.02 41.24 -7.20
N TRP A 452 -3.55 40.03 -7.13
CA TRP A 452 -2.75 38.80 -7.04
C TRP A 452 -1.99 38.51 -8.35
N VAL A 453 -2.65 38.63 -9.51
CA VAL A 453 -2.02 38.45 -10.83
C VAL A 453 -0.84 39.42 -10.99
N SER A 454 -1.04 40.69 -10.65
CA SER A 454 0.00 41.72 -10.75
C SER A 454 1.20 41.43 -9.85
N ARG A 455 0.96 41.15 -8.56
CA ARG A 455 2.03 40.80 -7.60
C ARG A 455 2.80 39.56 -8.02
N THR A 456 2.10 38.52 -8.48
CA THR A 456 2.74 37.26 -8.88
C THR A 456 3.60 37.44 -10.14
N ARG A 457 3.18 38.29 -11.07
CA ARG A 457 4.00 38.68 -12.24
C ARG A 457 5.26 39.41 -11.82
N GLU A 458 5.17 40.36 -10.91
CA GLU A 458 6.33 41.11 -10.37
C GLU A 458 7.33 40.18 -9.66
N GLU A 459 6.85 39.29 -8.79
CA GLU A 459 7.71 38.31 -8.10
C GLU A 459 8.41 37.36 -9.09
N ARG A 460 7.70 36.90 -10.12
CA ARG A 460 8.29 36.05 -11.18
C ARG A 460 9.31 36.82 -12.01
N ALA A 461 9.07 38.10 -12.27
CA ALA A 461 10.01 38.97 -12.99
C ALA A 461 11.29 39.20 -12.16
N LEU A 462 11.17 39.45 -10.86
CA LEU A 462 12.30 39.58 -9.93
C LEU A 462 13.13 38.29 -9.87
N ARG A 463 12.49 37.12 -9.70
CA ARG A 463 13.19 35.82 -9.69
C ARG A 463 13.90 35.52 -11.02
N ARG A 464 13.33 35.94 -12.15
CA ARG A 464 14.00 35.84 -13.45
C ARG A 464 15.18 36.80 -13.53
N GLY A 465 15.04 38.04 -13.08
CA GLY A 465 16.12 39.03 -13.04
C GLY A 465 17.33 38.57 -12.22
N ASP A 466 17.10 38.00 -11.03
CA ASP A 466 18.17 37.48 -10.17
C ASP A 466 18.91 36.27 -10.78
N SER A 467 18.24 35.48 -11.64
CA SER A 467 18.87 34.34 -12.32
C SER A 467 19.91 34.76 -13.38
N TRP A 468 19.79 35.97 -13.96
CA TRP A 468 20.80 36.51 -14.90
C TRP A 468 22.01 37.08 -14.17
N VAL A 469 21.82 37.64 -12.97
CA VAL A 469 22.91 38.25 -12.16
C VAL A 469 23.81 37.20 -11.50
N GLN A 470 23.37 35.94 -11.36
CA GLN A 470 24.17 34.83 -10.82
C GLN A 470 24.90 34.00 -11.88
N SER A 471 24.70 34.31 -13.16
CA SER A 471 25.31 33.60 -14.31
C SER A 471 26.39 34.40 -15.04
N ASP A 472 26.72 35.60 -14.57
CA ASP A 472 27.91 36.40 -14.94
C ASP A 472 28.95 36.34 -13.82
#